data_AF-A0A5E7Q501-F1
#
_entry.id   AF-A0A5E7Q501-F1
#
_cell.length_a   1.000
_cell.length_b   1.000
_cell.length_c   1.000
_cell.angle_alpha   90.00
_cell.angle_beta   90.00
_cell.angle_gamma   90.00
#
_symmetry.space_group_name_H-M   'P 1'
#
loop_
_entity.id
_entity.type
_entity.pdbx_description
1 polymer ?
#
loop_
_entity_poly.entity_id
_entity_poly.type
_entity_poly.pdbx_seq_one_letter_code
_entity_poly.pdbx_strand_id
1 'polypeptide(L)' 'MSDEPRPNYKHENETKVRLDDEYEAALVSLAKVHRTRKAVLAREALESWIDGMREEIKRSSHVA' A
#
# COMPACT_ATOMS: atom_id res chain seq x y z
N MET A 1 -26.75 4.40 23.37
CA MET A 1 -25.41 4.65 22.81
C MET A 1 -25.03 3.35 22.11
N SER A 2 -25.05 3.31 20.78
CA SER A 2 -24.86 2.06 20.03
C SER A 2 -23.40 1.61 20.12
N ASP A 3 -23.14 0.53 20.86
CA ASP A 3 -21.90 -0.26 20.81
C ASP A 3 -21.90 -1.10 19.51
N GLU A 4 -21.76 -0.44 18.37
CA GLU A 4 -21.50 -1.15 17.13
C GLU A 4 -20.02 -1.55 17.08
N PRO A 5 -19.69 -2.84 16.85
CA PRO A 5 -18.32 -3.28 16.82
C PRO A 5 -17.61 -2.60 15.64
N ARG A 6 -16.68 -1.70 15.96
CA ARG A 6 -15.82 -1.09 14.93
C ARG A 6 -15.10 -2.23 14.20
N PRO A 7 -15.12 -2.26 12.86
CA PRO A 7 -14.38 -3.28 12.15
C PRO A 7 -12.90 -3.15 12.52
N ASN A 8 -12.30 -4.24 13.01
CA ASN A 8 -10.90 -4.29 13.39
C ASN A 8 -10.03 -4.27 12.12
N TYR A 9 -9.81 -3.09 11.56
CA TYR A 9 -8.92 -2.92 10.41
C TYR A 9 -7.48 -2.91 10.90
N LYS A 10 -6.68 -3.88 10.45
CA LYS A 10 -5.24 -4.00 10.78
C LYS A 10 -4.40 -2.77 10.38
N HIS A 11 -4.92 -1.92 9.50
CA HIS A 11 -4.25 -0.71 9.01
C HIS A 11 -5.16 0.50 9.27
N GLU A 12 -4.76 1.35 10.21
CA GLU A 12 -5.58 2.49 10.68
C GLU A 12 -5.20 3.82 10.02
N ASN A 13 -3.96 3.96 9.56
CA ASN A 13 -3.48 5.20 8.94
C ASN A 13 -3.81 5.25 7.45
N GLU A 14 -4.43 6.34 7.00
CA GLU A 14 -4.79 6.55 5.59
C GLU A 14 -3.75 7.42 4.87
N THR A 15 -3.39 7.04 3.65
CA THR A 15 -2.59 7.86 2.73
C THR A 15 -3.34 7.98 1.41
N LYS A 16 -3.61 9.21 0.97
CA LYS A 16 -4.33 9.51 -0.28
C LYS A 16 -3.34 9.91 -1.36
N VAL A 17 -3.44 9.29 -2.54
CA VAL A 17 -2.59 9.58 -3.69
C VAL A 17 -3.45 9.88 -4.92
N ARG A 18 -2.96 10.75 -5.79
CA ARG A 18 -3.51 10.95 -7.13
C ARG A 18 -2.66 10.15 -8.10
N LEU A 19 -3.32 9.38 -8.96
CA LEU A 19 -2.70 8.57 -9.99
C LEU A 19 -3.21 9.04 -11.35
N ASP A 20 -2.35 8.93 -12.37
CA ASP A 20 -2.81 9.06 -13.74
C ASP A 20 -3.72 7.88 -14.12
N ASP A 21 -4.58 8.11 -15.11
CA ASP A 21 -5.63 7.16 -15.52
C ASP A 21 -5.06 5.78 -15.88
N GLU A 22 -3.86 5.73 -16.49
CA GLU A 22 -3.17 4.48 -16.84
C GLU A 22 -2.90 3.61 -15.60
N TYR A 23 -2.36 4.20 -14.54
CA TYR A 23 -1.99 3.48 -13.32
C TYR A 23 -3.22 3.06 -12.50
N GLU A 24 -4.25 3.90 -12.46
CA GLU A 24 -5.53 3.55 -11.84
C GLU A 24 -6.19 2.38 -12.59
N ALA A 25 -6.21 2.41 -13.92
CA ALA A 25 -6.76 1.31 -14.73
C ALA A 25 -5.98 0.00 -14.53
N ALA A 26 -4.65 0.07 -14.43
CA ALA A 26 -3.81 -1.09 -14.13
C ALA A 26 -4.13 -1.68 -12.74
N LEU A 27 -4.21 -0.85 -11.69
CA LEU A 27 -4.55 -1.27 -10.33
C LEU A 27 -5.94 -1.92 -10.24
N VAL A 28 -6.94 -1.35 -10.92
CA VAL A 28 -8.30 -1.92 -10.98
C VAL A 28 -8.28 -3.28 -11.68
N SER A 29 -7.50 -3.42 -12.75
CA SER A 29 -7.40 -4.69 -13.50
C SER A 29 -6.72 -5.76 -12.66
N LEU A 30 -5.60 -5.44 -11.99
CA LEU A 30 -4.92 -6.35 -11.08
C LEU A 30 -5.82 -6.76 -9.90
N ALA A 31 -6.57 -5.82 -9.33
CA ALA A 31 -7.51 -6.11 -8.24
C ALA A 31 -8.55 -7.18 -8.64
N LYS A 32 -9.04 -7.13 -9.88
CA LYS A 32 -9.96 -8.16 -10.43
C LYS A 32 -9.28 -9.51 -10.57
N VAL A 33 -8.06 -9.55 -11.12
CA VAL A 33 -7.28 -10.79 -11.31
C VAL A 33 -6.99 -11.47 -9.97
N HIS A 34 -6.52 -10.69 -8.99
CA HIS A 34 -6.14 -11.19 -7.67
C HIS A 34 -7.32 -11.32 -6.69
N ARG A 35 -8.55 -11.00 -7.12
CA ARG A 35 -9.77 -10.99 -6.29
C ARG A 35 -9.57 -10.26 -4.95
N THR A 36 -8.93 -9.10 -5.00
CA THR A 36 -8.63 -8.26 -3.84
C THR A 36 -9.06 -6.81 -4.10
N ARG A 37 -8.92 -5.94 -3.10
CA ARG A 37 -9.18 -4.51 -3.24
C ARG A 37 -7.96 -3.82 -3.83
N LYS A 38 -8.15 -2.85 -4.73
CA LYS A 38 -7.03 -2.05 -5.28
C LYS A 38 -6.17 -1.39 -4.18
N ALA A 39 -6.80 -0.98 -3.08
CA ALA A 39 -6.10 -0.39 -1.94
C ALA A 39 -5.15 -1.38 -1.24
N VAL A 40 -5.44 -2.68 -1.27
CA VAL A 40 -4.54 -3.72 -0.73
C VAL A 40 -3.30 -3.83 -1.61
N LEU A 41 -3.48 -3.88 -2.94
CA LEU A 41 -2.37 -3.94 -3.89
C LEU A 41 -1.50 -2.67 -3.84
N ALA A 42 -2.13 -1.49 -3.81
CA ALA A 42 -1.41 -0.23 -3.70
C ALA A 42 -0.59 -0.14 -2.41
N ARG A 43 -1.17 -0.60 -1.28
CA ARG A 43 -0.46 -0.67 0.00
C ARG A 43 0.73 -1.62 -0.06
N GLU A 44 0.55 -2.84 -0.59
CA GLU A 44 1.63 -3.83 -0.68
C GLU A 44 2.77 -3.37 -1.59
N ALA A 45 2.44 -2.74 -2.73
CA ALA A 45 3.44 -2.15 -3.60
C ALA A 45 4.22 -1.03 -2.90
N LEU A 46 3.52 -0.16 -2.15
CA LEU A 46 4.15 0.92 -1.40
C LEU A 46 5.04 0.40 -0.25
N GLU A 47 4.56 -0.58 0.52
CA GLU A 47 5.33 -1.23 1.59
C GLU A 47 6.61 -1.85 1.03
N SER A 48 6.50 -2.63 -0.06
CA SER A 48 7.66 -3.26 -0.69
C SER A 48 8.69 -2.25 -1.21
N TRP A 49 8.22 -1.13 -1.78
CA TRP A 49 9.11 -0.06 -2.24
C TRP A 49 9.82 0.65 -1.09
N ILE A 50 9.09 0.96 -0.01
CA ILE A 50 9.66 1.57 1.21
C ILE A 50 10.70 0.66 1.86
N ASP A 51 10.43 -0.64 1.95
CA ASP A 51 11.37 -1.61 2.49
C ASP A 51 12.66 -1.66 1.64
N GLY A 52 12.51 -1.66 0.31
CA GLY A 52 13.66 -1.58 -0.62
C GLY A 52 14.53 -0.34 -0.38
N MET A 53 13.93 0.84 -0.26
CA MET A 53 14.64 2.08 0.04
C MET A 53 15.33 2.03 1.40
N ARG A 54 14.66 1.46 2.42
CA ARG A 54 15.21 1.34 3.77
C ARG A 54 16.47 0.48 3.78
N GLU A 55 16.48 -0.62 3.03
CA GLU A 55 17.66 -1.48 2.89
C GLU A 55 18.79 -0.83 2.07
N GLU A 56 18.46 -0.03 1.06
CA GLU A 56 19.46 0.78 0.34
C GLU A 56 20.14 1.80 1.25
N ILE A 57 19.36 2.54 2.05
CA ILE A 57 19.90 3.51 3.01
C ILE A 57 20.83 2.82 4.01
N LYS A 58 20.41 1.67 4.57
CA LYS A 58 21.26 0.89 5.49
C LYS A 58 22.59 0.49 4.85
N ARG A 59 22.55 -0.02 3.61
CA ARG A 59 23.77 -0.39 2.88
C ARG A 59 24.68 0.80 2.66
N SER A 60 24.16 1.93 2.20
CA SER A 60 24.96 3.14 1.99
C SER A 60 25.54 3.71 3.29
N SER A 61 24.82 3.59 4.42
CA SER A 61 25.31 4.02 5.73
C SER A 61 26.37 3.12 6.33
N HIS A 62 26.48 1.86 5.88
CA HIS A 62 27.48 0.90 6.37
C HIS A 62 28.82 1.01 5.62
N VAL A 63 28.83 1.70 4.47
CA VAL A 63 30.03 1.91 3.65
C VAL A 63 30.71 3.26 3.95
N ALA A 64 30.08 4.12 4.76
CA ALA A 64 30.61 5.40 5.23
C ALA A 64 31.20 5.29 6.65
#